data_AF-A0A959F6R5-F1
#
_entry.id   AF-A0A959F6R5-F1
#
_cell.length_a   1.000
_cell.length_b   1.000
_cell.length_c   1.000
_cell.angle_alpha   90.00
_cell.angle_beta   90.00
_cell.angle_gamma   90.00
#
_symmetry.space_group_name_H-M   'P 1'
#
loop_
_entity.id
_entity.type
_entity.pdbx_description
1 polymer ?
#
loop_
_entity_poly.entity_id
_entity_poly.type
_entity_poly.pdbx_seq_one_letter_code
_entity_poly.pdbx_strand_id
1 'polypeptide(L)'
;MPEICHNGLDDDLDGLTDVFDEDCTCQDSIPPNLVPNGDFSQTTGCCANLQISNCLENWVMTGPSPDYVSDNCPNTDLRPDVRFLTNQFNTAFNDGYIFGIVGSANKRINTESVGVCLVEPLRPGRSYALTFDIANLRNDVPDAIFTIIGINRCEDLTNYSTISGNNFCDLGLPYHQLAAVNANTFNDGWNQLEFTLNPDEDIEAIFYASDCDHTTQNENFFMILDNISIREILEVPDKPEIEVTGLDCSVPLILSVTGQPGYRYQWYKDSVEIAGATNSLLLAHEITGPIDGIYHVLITNDDGNCRLSDALRVERPAKMTLIDQYICNGERFAFGDQLLEESGIYYDTLISATGCDSVLQLYLNVVPLPVDELAISICEGQTYSFGGQLLTQSGIYHDTLINPEECIEIIQLQLSVQPSSTAHQTISICTGDAYIFGGQPLTQAGNYLDTLISSSGCDSIISLSLEVTPLLMGDTINVSRPAGTSFLFHEVRYTESGLYEARLSAANGCDSIAFLSIIFYELQLYIPNAFSPNGDGVNDVFRPEGSMEALEQLVEMRIFNRWGDLLFQKEMSSGESPSWNGIHRGQAVADGVYIYYFLWKDPEGHFEKLTGEVTLIR
;
A
#
# COMPACT_ATOMS: atom_id res chain seq x y z
N MET A 1 -25.44 38.09 -19.64
CA MET A 1 -26.30 39.28 -19.50
C MET A 1 -25.73 40.06 -18.33
N PRO A 2 -26.02 41.34 -18.04
CA PRO A 2 -25.54 41.88 -16.77
C PRO A 2 -26.12 41.03 -15.62
N GLU A 3 -25.29 40.71 -14.64
CA GLU A 3 -25.68 39.96 -13.45
C GLU A 3 -26.83 40.69 -12.72
N ILE A 4 -27.87 39.96 -12.29
CA ILE A 4 -28.91 40.55 -11.44
C ILE A 4 -28.49 40.33 -9.99
N CYS A 5 -27.75 41.30 -9.46
CA CYS A 5 -27.31 41.28 -8.07
C CYS A 5 -28.51 41.02 -7.13
N HIS A 6 -28.32 40.11 -6.18
CA HIS A 6 -29.26 39.76 -5.11
C HIS A 6 -30.37 38.75 -5.48
N ASN A 7 -30.09 37.80 -6.38
CA ASN A 7 -31.05 36.75 -6.72
C ASN A 7 -30.54 35.32 -6.49
N GLY A 8 -29.27 35.15 -6.09
CA GLY A 8 -28.65 33.86 -5.82
C GLY A 8 -28.49 32.97 -7.06
N LEU A 9 -28.50 33.56 -8.25
CA LEU A 9 -28.28 32.90 -9.54
C LEU A 9 -27.04 33.49 -10.21
N ASP A 10 -26.40 32.70 -11.05
CA ASP A 10 -25.31 33.13 -11.96
C ASP A 10 -25.99 33.47 -13.30
N ASP A 11 -26.42 34.72 -13.46
CA ASP A 11 -27.22 35.18 -14.62
C ASP A 11 -26.37 35.43 -15.86
N ASP A 12 -25.06 35.63 -15.68
CA ASP A 12 -24.11 35.87 -16.76
C ASP A 12 -23.26 34.64 -17.15
N LEU A 13 -23.28 33.60 -16.31
CA LEU A 13 -22.62 32.29 -16.44
C LEU A 13 -21.09 32.34 -16.37
N ASP A 14 -20.52 33.30 -15.64
CA ASP A 14 -19.09 33.42 -15.41
C ASP A 14 -18.59 32.54 -14.23
N GLY A 15 -19.52 31.94 -13.48
CA GLY A 15 -19.27 31.06 -12.34
C GLY A 15 -19.19 31.77 -10.99
N LEU A 16 -19.45 33.08 -10.95
CA LEU A 16 -19.65 33.90 -9.76
C LEU A 16 -21.15 34.17 -9.58
N THR A 17 -21.54 34.61 -8.40
CA THR A 17 -22.95 34.86 -8.06
C THR A 17 -23.04 36.06 -7.13
N ASP A 18 -24.03 36.92 -7.36
CA ASP A 18 -24.34 38.07 -6.51
C ASP A 18 -23.08 38.90 -6.16
N VAL A 19 -22.81 39.17 -4.88
CA VAL A 19 -21.77 40.09 -4.38
C VAL A 19 -20.32 39.68 -4.72
N PHE A 20 -20.13 38.49 -5.30
CA PHE A 20 -18.82 37.99 -5.75
C PHE A 20 -18.60 38.13 -7.25
N ASP A 21 -19.64 38.51 -8.01
CA ASP A 21 -19.56 38.83 -9.43
C ASP A 21 -18.96 40.22 -9.64
N GLU A 22 -18.08 40.37 -10.64
CA GLU A 22 -17.45 41.66 -11.00
C GLU A 22 -18.48 42.75 -11.32
N ASP A 23 -19.61 42.39 -11.93
CA ASP A 23 -20.74 43.28 -12.24
C ASP A 23 -21.52 43.73 -10.99
N CYS A 24 -21.40 42.99 -9.89
CA CYS A 24 -22.04 43.26 -8.59
C CYS A 24 -21.06 43.72 -7.51
N THR A 25 -19.78 43.92 -7.86
CA THR A 25 -18.81 44.53 -6.95
C THR A 25 -19.27 45.93 -6.54
N CYS A 26 -19.00 46.27 -5.28
CA CYS A 26 -18.92 47.66 -4.85
C CYS A 26 -17.83 48.32 -5.69
N GLN A 27 -18.20 48.85 -6.86
CA GLN A 27 -17.25 49.54 -7.70
C GLN A 27 -16.63 50.64 -6.86
N ASP A 28 -15.29 50.68 -6.82
CA ASP A 28 -14.55 51.90 -6.54
C ASP A 28 -14.91 52.87 -7.66
N SER A 29 -16.11 53.45 -7.59
CA SER A 29 -16.60 54.39 -8.58
C SER A 29 -15.74 55.63 -8.42
N ILE A 30 -14.69 55.73 -9.24
CA ILE A 30 -13.87 56.94 -9.31
C ILE A 30 -14.85 58.08 -9.59
N PRO A 31 -15.07 59.02 -8.65
CA PRO A 31 -16.10 60.05 -8.82
C PRO A 31 -15.84 60.83 -10.10
N PRO A 32 -16.87 61.27 -10.84
CA PRO A 32 -16.69 61.96 -12.11
C PRO A 32 -15.80 63.20 -11.93
N ASN A 33 -14.99 63.51 -12.95
CA ASN A 33 -14.28 64.78 -12.96
C ASN A 33 -15.30 65.92 -13.06
N LEU A 34 -15.30 66.81 -12.08
CA LEU A 34 -16.19 67.95 -11.99
C LEU A 34 -15.74 69.13 -12.87
N VAL A 35 -14.49 69.10 -13.34
CA VAL A 35 -13.96 70.07 -14.30
C VAL A 35 -14.20 69.56 -15.72
N PRO A 36 -14.95 70.27 -16.56
CA PRO A 36 -15.10 69.92 -17.96
C PRO A 36 -13.82 70.29 -18.72
N ASN A 37 -13.00 69.30 -19.07
CA ASN A 37 -11.81 69.51 -19.91
C ASN A 37 -12.23 69.60 -21.38
N GLY A 38 -12.23 70.81 -21.95
CA GLY A 38 -12.50 71.03 -23.37
C GLY A 38 -11.31 70.66 -24.26
N ASP A 39 -11.57 70.15 -25.47
CA ASP A 39 -10.56 69.95 -26.52
C ASP A 39 -10.43 71.23 -27.37
N PHE A 40 -9.26 71.87 -27.38
CA PHE A 40 -9.04 73.16 -28.06
C PHE A 40 -8.47 73.03 -29.47
N SER A 41 -8.41 71.80 -30.02
CA SER A 41 -7.83 71.49 -31.32
C SER A 41 -8.50 72.13 -32.54
N GLN A 42 -9.67 72.74 -32.38
CA GLN A 42 -10.48 73.28 -33.48
C GLN A 42 -10.91 74.75 -33.30
N THR A 43 -10.06 75.59 -32.71
CA THR A 43 -10.35 77.03 -32.55
C THR A 43 -9.86 77.86 -33.75
N THR A 44 -10.71 78.77 -34.28
CA THR A 44 -10.34 79.74 -35.33
C THR A 44 -10.76 81.16 -34.97
N GLY A 45 -10.02 81.83 -34.07
CA GLY A 45 -10.09 83.29 -33.86
C GLY A 45 -10.33 83.73 -32.40
N CYS A 46 -10.20 85.04 -32.12
CA CYS A 46 -10.43 85.64 -30.79
C CYS A 46 -11.90 86.08 -30.60
N CYS A 47 -12.41 85.96 -29.37
CA CYS A 47 -13.75 86.41 -29.00
C CYS A 47 -13.79 87.85 -28.50
N ALA A 48 -14.83 88.59 -28.88
CA ALA A 48 -15.01 89.99 -28.47
C ALA A 48 -15.51 90.13 -27.02
N ASN A 49 -16.04 89.07 -26.40
CA ASN A 49 -16.54 89.01 -25.02
C ASN A 49 -16.07 87.71 -24.34
N LEU A 50 -16.06 87.68 -23.00
CA LEU A 50 -15.64 86.55 -22.14
C LEU A 50 -16.55 85.31 -22.17
N GLN A 51 -17.39 85.17 -23.20
CA GLN A 51 -18.17 83.97 -23.45
C GLN A 51 -17.78 83.45 -24.83
N ILE A 52 -17.14 82.28 -24.88
CA ILE A 52 -16.63 81.65 -26.10
C ILE A 52 -17.74 81.28 -27.11
N SER A 53 -19.01 81.27 -26.69
CA SER A 53 -20.15 80.79 -27.49
C SER A 53 -20.41 81.53 -28.83
N ASN A 54 -19.83 82.71 -29.04
CA ASN A 54 -20.14 83.53 -30.23
C ASN A 54 -19.07 83.46 -31.35
N CYS A 55 -18.06 82.62 -31.22
CA CYS A 55 -16.91 82.58 -32.16
C CYS A 55 -16.62 81.21 -32.77
N LEU A 56 -17.38 80.18 -32.39
CA LEU A 56 -17.20 78.81 -32.88
C LEU A 56 -18.32 78.45 -33.86
N GLU A 57 -18.00 78.30 -35.14
CA GLU A 57 -18.94 77.74 -36.12
C GLU A 57 -18.92 76.20 -36.07
N ASN A 58 -20.09 75.57 -35.94
CA ASN A 58 -20.31 74.11 -35.98
C ASN A 58 -19.77 73.30 -34.79
N TRP A 59 -19.58 73.93 -33.63
CA TRP A 59 -19.32 73.24 -32.36
C TRP A 59 -20.60 72.74 -31.69
N VAL A 60 -20.52 71.60 -30.99
CA VAL A 60 -21.56 71.13 -30.07
C VAL A 60 -20.95 71.10 -28.68
N MET A 61 -21.36 72.02 -27.80
CA MET A 61 -20.99 72.00 -26.38
C MET A 61 -21.68 70.81 -25.72
N THR A 62 -20.88 69.88 -25.20
CA THR A 62 -21.35 68.77 -24.36
C THR A 62 -21.33 69.10 -22.87
N GLY A 63 -20.84 70.29 -22.48
CA GLY A 63 -20.78 70.81 -21.10
C GLY A 63 -20.26 72.26 -21.05
N PRO A 64 -20.12 72.87 -19.84
CA PRO A 64 -19.42 74.14 -19.68
C PRO A 64 -17.98 74.01 -20.18
N SER A 65 -17.37 75.06 -20.73
CA SER A 65 -15.94 75.06 -21.13
C SER A 65 -15.18 76.10 -20.32
N PRO A 66 -13.91 75.88 -19.95
CA PRO A 66 -13.10 76.92 -19.32
C PRO A 66 -12.97 78.15 -20.23
N ASP A 67 -13.30 79.31 -19.70
CA ASP A 67 -13.17 80.61 -20.35
C ASP A 67 -11.81 81.24 -19.97
N TYR A 68 -11.05 81.64 -20.98
CA TYR A 68 -9.78 82.36 -20.80
C TYR A 68 -10.04 83.85 -20.54
N VAL A 69 -9.48 84.37 -19.45
CA VAL A 69 -9.65 85.75 -19.00
C VAL A 69 -8.29 86.46 -18.99
N SER A 70 -8.06 87.35 -19.97
CA SER A 70 -6.85 88.17 -20.04
C SER A 70 -7.18 89.64 -19.81
N ASP A 71 -6.45 90.30 -18.91
CA ASP A 71 -6.59 91.73 -18.61
C ASP A 71 -5.65 92.64 -19.45
N ASN A 72 -4.85 92.04 -20.34
CA ASN A 72 -3.86 92.73 -21.16
C ASN A 72 -4.43 93.28 -22.50
N CYS A 73 -5.74 93.14 -22.74
CA CYS A 73 -6.34 93.34 -24.07
C CYS A 73 -7.38 94.48 -24.16
N PRO A 74 -7.00 95.77 -24.05
CA PRO A 74 -7.87 96.85 -24.50
C PRO A 74 -7.72 97.02 -26.03
N ASN A 75 -8.59 96.37 -26.81
CA ASN A 75 -8.78 96.59 -28.25
C ASN A 75 -7.62 96.20 -29.21
N THR A 76 -6.75 95.24 -28.88
CA THR A 76 -5.74 94.73 -29.82
C THR A 76 -5.74 93.21 -29.93
N ASP A 77 -5.78 92.76 -31.18
CA ASP A 77 -5.70 91.39 -31.69
C ASP A 77 -4.34 90.76 -31.33
N LEU A 78 -4.19 90.35 -30.07
CA LEU A 78 -3.17 89.39 -29.69
C LEU A 78 -3.86 88.03 -29.62
N ARG A 79 -3.72 87.29 -30.72
CA ARG A 79 -3.63 85.83 -30.63
C ARG A 79 -2.72 85.49 -29.44
N PRO A 80 -3.02 84.50 -28.60
CA PRO A 80 -1.97 83.56 -28.32
C PRO A 80 -1.73 82.88 -29.67
N ASP A 81 -0.78 83.37 -30.46
CA ASP A 81 -0.03 82.39 -31.24
C ASP A 81 0.56 81.54 -30.10
N VAL A 82 -0.09 80.42 -29.78
CA VAL A 82 0.44 79.30 -29.00
C VAL A 82 1.63 78.67 -29.79
N ARG A 83 2.37 79.50 -30.52
CA ARG A 83 3.61 79.22 -31.24
C ARG A 83 4.82 79.72 -30.46
N PHE A 84 4.65 80.29 -29.27
CA PHE A 84 5.81 80.80 -28.54
C PHE A 84 6.64 79.71 -27.86
N LEU A 85 6.16 78.46 -27.78
CA LEU A 85 6.96 77.38 -27.21
C LEU A 85 6.78 76.07 -27.98
N THR A 86 7.30 76.00 -29.21
CA THR A 86 7.86 74.71 -29.66
C THR A 86 9.12 74.46 -28.83
N ASN A 87 8.95 73.89 -27.64
CA ASN A 87 10.05 73.35 -26.86
C ASN A 87 9.82 71.85 -26.65
N GLN A 88 10.85 71.16 -26.17
CA GLN A 88 10.84 69.70 -25.96
C GLN A 88 9.72 69.18 -25.04
N PHE A 89 9.00 70.05 -24.34
CA PHE A 89 7.94 69.70 -23.40
C PHE A 89 6.52 69.86 -23.97
N ASN A 90 6.36 70.45 -25.16
CA ASN A 90 5.08 70.62 -25.85
C ASN A 90 5.22 70.22 -27.34
N THR A 91 5.22 68.90 -27.59
CA THR A 91 5.34 68.32 -28.95
C THR A 91 4.00 67.88 -29.54
N ALA A 92 2.94 67.85 -28.73
CA ALA A 92 1.57 67.59 -29.14
C ALA A 92 0.69 68.71 -28.56
N PHE A 93 0.47 69.76 -29.35
CA PHE A 93 -0.52 70.78 -28.99
C PHE A 93 -1.91 70.14 -29.08
N ASN A 94 -2.72 70.13 -28.01
CA ASN A 94 -4.19 70.31 -28.09
C ASN A 94 -5.02 70.34 -26.76
N ASP A 95 -4.45 70.23 -25.56
CA ASP A 95 -5.23 70.10 -24.30
C ASP A 95 -4.93 71.09 -23.16
N GLY A 96 -3.77 71.78 -23.15
CA GLY A 96 -3.38 72.67 -22.05
C GLY A 96 -3.77 74.16 -22.15
N TYR A 97 -3.93 74.83 -21.01
CA TYR A 97 -4.19 76.27 -20.86
C TYR A 97 -2.90 77.07 -20.61
N ILE A 98 -2.66 78.15 -21.35
CA ILE A 98 -1.59 79.11 -21.04
C ILE A 98 -2.14 80.22 -20.14
N PHE A 99 -1.43 80.54 -19.07
CA PHE A 99 -1.80 81.60 -18.13
C PHE A 99 -0.54 82.12 -17.42
N GLY A 100 -0.60 83.29 -16.77
CA GLY A 100 0.55 83.87 -16.11
C GLY A 100 0.56 85.39 -16.00
N ILE A 101 1.72 85.97 -15.71
CA ILE A 101 1.92 87.40 -15.49
C ILE A 101 2.46 88.03 -16.78
N VAL A 102 1.82 89.10 -17.27
CA VAL A 102 2.30 89.87 -18.41
C VAL A 102 2.85 91.21 -17.93
N GLY A 103 4.12 91.47 -18.26
CA GLY A 103 4.90 92.63 -17.86
C GLY A 103 4.32 93.97 -18.30
N SER A 104 4.64 95.00 -17.51
CA SER A 104 3.93 96.28 -17.44
C SER A 104 4.04 97.17 -18.68
N ALA A 105 2.89 97.69 -19.12
CA ALA A 105 2.80 99.07 -19.60
C ALA A 105 2.35 99.98 -18.44
N ASN A 106 3.07 101.08 -18.17
CA ASN A 106 2.68 102.13 -17.21
C ASN A 106 2.61 101.74 -15.71
N LYS A 107 3.41 100.79 -15.21
CA LYS A 107 3.40 100.30 -13.80
C LYS A 107 2.14 99.54 -13.40
N ARG A 108 1.32 99.12 -14.37
CA ARG A 108 0.21 98.19 -14.15
C ARG A 108 0.67 96.79 -14.52
N ILE A 109 0.50 95.85 -13.60
CA ILE A 109 0.74 94.43 -13.85
C ILE A 109 -0.55 93.86 -14.45
N ASN A 110 -0.39 93.21 -15.59
CA ASN A 110 -1.44 92.51 -16.29
C ASN A 110 -1.27 91.00 -16.03
N THR A 111 -2.37 90.28 -15.91
CA THR A 111 -2.47 88.86 -15.61
C THR A 111 -3.34 88.16 -16.64
N GLU A 112 -2.96 86.93 -16.97
CA GLU A 112 -3.75 85.98 -17.74
C GLU A 112 -4.21 84.90 -16.78
N SER A 113 -5.52 84.69 -16.74
CA SER A 113 -6.20 83.79 -15.81
C SER A 113 -7.20 82.91 -16.56
N VAL A 114 -7.63 81.81 -15.94
CA VAL A 114 -8.56 80.86 -16.53
C VAL A 114 -9.70 80.61 -15.55
N GLY A 115 -10.95 80.70 -15.99
CA GLY A 115 -12.12 80.38 -15.19
C GLY A 115 -12.94 79.26 -15.79
N VAL A 116 -13.57 78.41 -14.99
CA VAL A 116 -14.47 77.37 -15.48
C VAL A 116 -15.62 77.12 -14.52
N CYS A 117 -16.83 76.95 -15.07
CA CYS A 117 -17.95 76.42 -14.33
C CYS A 117 -17.85 74.90 -14.19
N LEU A 118 -18.00 74.42 -12.97
CA LEU A 118 -18.03 73.00 -12.69
C LEU A 118 -19.32 72.39 -13.25
N VAL A 119 -19.26 71.11 -13.62
CA VAL A 119 -20.45 70.37 -14.07
C VAL A 119 -21.47 70.20 -12.93
N GLU A 120 -21.00 70.14 -11.69
CA GLU A 120 -21.77 70.18 -10.45
C GLU A 120 -20.99 70.96 -9.37
N PRO A 121 -21.67 71.65 -8.44
CA PRO A 121 -21.00 72.41 -7.40
C PRO A 121 -20.23 71.53 -6.42
N LEU A 122 -19.07 72.00 -5.94
CA LEU A 122 -18.45 71.48 -4.73
C LEU A 122 -19.33 71.90 -3.54
N ARG A 123 -19.69 70.96 -2.67
CA ARG A 123 -20.65 71.21 -1.59
C ARG A 123 -19.97 71.23 -0.22
N PRO A 124 -20.47 72.03 0.73
CA PRO A 124 -19.92 72.07 2.07
C PRO A 124 -20.06 70.73 2.80
N GLY A 125 -19.04 70.37 3.57
CA GLY A 125 -18.98 69.11 4.32
C GLY A 125 -18.50 67.90 3.49
N ARG A 126 -18.10 68.11 2.23
CA ARG A 126 -17.45 67.10 1.38
C ARG A 126 -15.98 67.45 1.14
N SER A 127 -15.18 66.43 0.84
CA SER A 127 -13.77 66.57 0.50
C SER A 127 -13.58 66.29 -0.99
N TYR A 128 -12.76 67.08 -1.67
CA TYR A 128 -12.47 66.90 -3.09
C TYR A 128 -10.96 66.90 -3.34
N ALA A 129 -10.48 66.06 -4.24
CA ALA A 129 -9.11 66.07 -4.74
C ALA A 129 -9.05 66.91 -6.02
N LEU A 130 -8.28 67.99 -5.99
CA LEU A 130 -7.92 68.79 -7.15
C LEU A 130 -6.51 68.40 -7.61
N THR A 131 -6.40 67.88 -8.82
CA THR A 131 -5.13 67.50 -9.46
C THR A 131 -4.96 68.21 -10.79
N PHE A 132 -3.73 68.62 -11.13
CA PHE A 132 -3.39 69.13 -12.45
C PHE A 132 -1.89 69.06 -12.71
N ASP A 133 -1.51 69.08 -13.98
CA ASP A 133 -0.13 69.21 -14.42
C ASP A 133 0.18 70.68 -14.75
N ILE A 134 1.33 71.17 -14.32
CA ILE A 134 1.79 72.53 -14.60
C ILE A 134 3.24 72.55 -15.13
N ALA A 135 3.45 73.14 -16.30
CA ALA A 135 4.77 73.23 -16.92
C ALA A 135 5.48 74.54 -16.54
N ASN A 136 6.64 74.43 -15.89
CA ASN A 136 7.58 75.54 -15.75
C ASN A 136 8.47 75.63 -17.00
N LEU A 137 8.30 76.71 -17.77
CA LEU A 137 8.89 76.90 -19.10
C LEU A 137 10.13 77.81 -19.09
N ARG A 138 10.53 78.32 -17.93
CA ARG A 138 11.71 79.16 -17.74
C ARG A 138 12.75 78.50 -16.83
N ASN A 139 14.01 78.91 -16.99
CA ASN A 139 15.15 78.50 -16.15
C ASN A 139 15.46 79.51 -15.01
N ASP A 140 14.56 80.45 -14.74
CA ASP A 140 14.65 81.36 -13.60
C ASP A 140 13.56 81.06 -12.57
N VAL A 141 13.78 81.54 -11.35
CA VAL A 141 12.95 81.26 -10.17
C VAL A 141 12.14 82.52 -9.84
N PRO A 142 11.03 82.82 -10.54
CA PRO A 142 10.19 83.95 -10.17
C PRO A 142 9.46 83.65 -8.86
N ASP A 143 9.42 84.64 -7.98
CA ASP A 143 8.59 84.63 -6.78
C ASP A 143 7.15 84.99 -7.17
N ALA A 144 6.46 84.04 -7.80
CA ALA A 144 5.08 84.17 -8.28
C ALA A 144 4.21 83.14 -7.56
N ILE A 145 3.14 83.59 -6.91
CA ILE A 145 2.15 82.72 -6.29
C ILE A 145 1.00 82.55 -7.26
N PHE A 146 0.60 81.31 -7.49
CA PHE A 146 -0.62 80.96 -8.20
C PHE A 146 -1.68 80.55 -7.22
N THR A 147 -2.88 81.07 -7.41
CA THR A 147 -4.01 80.90 -6.52
C THR A 147 -5.18 80.35 -7.30
N ILE A 148 -5.85 79.37 -6.70
CA ILE A 148 -7.06 78.75 -7.21
C ILE A 148 -8.19 79.28 -6.33
N ILE A 149 -9.16 79.93 -6.96
CA ILE A 149 -10.23 80.66 -6.30
C ILE A 149 -11.54 79.96 -6.60
N GLY A 150 -12.34 79.72 -5.57
CA GLY A 150 -13.71 79.26 -5.69
C GLY A 150 -14.67 80.41 -5.88
N ILE A 151 -15.63 80.24 -6.79
CA ILE A 151 -16.72 81.18 -7.03
C ILE A 151 -18.03 80.42 -6.77
N ASN A 152 -18.84 81.00 -5.88
CA ASN A 152 -20.09 80.39 -5.41
C ASN A 152 -21.17 80.27 -6.49
N ARG A 153 -21.12 81.09 -7.54
CA ARG A 153 -22.03 81.02 -8.69
C ARG A 153 -21.29 81.07 -10.01
N CYS A 154 -21.60 80.14 -10.91
CA CYS A 154 -21.00 80.09 -12.24
C CYS A 154 -21.19 81.41 -13.03
N GLU A 155 -22.34 82.07 -12.91
CA GLU A 155 -22.64 83.35 -13.59
C GLU A 155 -21.70 84.49 -13.17
N ASP A 156 -21.14 84.43 -11.96
CA ASP A 156 -20.28 85.48 -11.41
C ASP A 156 -18.87 85.45 -11.99
N LEU A 157 -18.47 84.41 -12.73
CA LEU A 157 -17.23 84.42 -13.53
C LEU A 157 -17.16 85.64 -14.47
N THR A 158 -18.30 86.08 -15.00
CA THR A 158 -18.38 87.25 -15.88
C THR A 158 -18.08 88.57 -15.15
N ASN A 159 -18.20 88.61 -13.82
CA ASN A 159 -17.84 89.77 -13.01
C ASN A 159 -16.32 89.96 -12.94
N TYR A 160 -15.53 88.92 -13.21
CA TYR A 160 -14.06 88.97 -13.33
C TYR A 160 -13.60 89.55 -14.68
N SER A 161 -14.49 90.26 -15.39
CA SER A 161 -14.19 90.90 -16.66
C SER A 161 -13.29 92.13 -16.53
N THR A 162 -12.27 92.18 -17.37
CA THR A 162 -11.27 93.25 -17.43
C THR A 162 -11.50 94.22 -18.60
N ILE A 163 -12.62 94.07 -19.32
CA ILE A 163 -13.00 94.85 -20.52
C ILE A 163 -13.04 96.37 -20.23
N SER A 164 -13.30 96.78 -18.98
CA SER A 164 -13.30 98.18 -18.56
C SER A 164 -11.90 98.76 -18.29
N GLY A 165 -10.83 98.02 -18.56
CA GLY A 165 -9.44 98.43 -18.31
C GLY A 165 -9.03 98.36 -16.84
N ASN A 166 -9.74 97.59 -16.01
CA ASN A 166 -9.32 97.21 -14.67
C ASN A 166 -8.52 95.90 -14.77
N ASN A 167 -7.46 95.75 -13.98
CA ASN A 167 -6.80 94.45 -13.87
C ASN A 167 -7.54 93.57 -12.85
N PHE A 168 -7.26 92.27 -12.84
CA PHE A 168 -7.90 91.32 -11.93
C PHE A 168 -7.87 91.79 -10.46
N CYS A 169 -6.73 92.33 -10.02
CA CYS A 169 -6.51 92.81 -8.66
C CYS A 169 -7.30 94.07 -8.28
N ASP A 170 -7.70 94.88 -9.27
CA ASP A 170 -8.51 96.09 -9.08
C ASP A 170 -10.01 95.77 -8.90
N LEU A 171 -10.46 94.56 -9.24
CA LEU A 171 -11.89 94.20 -9.24
C LEU A 171 -12.48 93.96 -7.85
N GLY A 172 -11.66 93.69 -6.83
CA GLY A 172 -12.10 93.56 -5.44
C GLY A 172 -13.17 92.50 -5.20
N LEU A 173 -13.20 91.46 -6.05
CA LEU A 173 -14.20 90.39 -6.04
C LEU A 173 -14.01 89.47 -4.82
N PRO A 174 -15.07 88.82 -4.31
CA PRO A 174 -14.95 87.87 -3.21
C PRO A 174 -13.92 86.80 -3.56
N TYR A 175 -12.88 86.67 -2.74
CA TYR A 175 -11.81 85.71 -2.93
C TYR A 175 -12.01 84.56 -1.93
N HIS A 176 -12.45 83.40 -2.43
CA HIS A 176 -12.36 82.16 -1.66
C HIS A 176 -11.17 81.38 -2.17
N GLN A 177 -9.99 81.64 -1.60
CA GLN A 177 -8.80 80.89 -1.96
C GLN A 177 -8.97 79.42 -1.55
N LEU A 178 -9.01 78.54 -2.56
CA LEU A 178 -9.10 77.08 -2.39
C LEU A 178 -7.73 76.44 -2.25
N ALA A 179 -6.76 76.92 -3.04
CA ALA A 179 -5.38 76.46 -2.99
C ALA A 179 -4.45 77.56 -3.48
N ALA A 180 -3.19 77.53 -3.05
CA ALA A 180 -2.15 78.39 -3.61
C ALA A 180 -0.79 77.68 -3.61
N VAL A 181 0.05 78.02 -4.58
CA VAL A 181 1.39 77.42 -4.75
C VAL A 181 2.36 78.45 -5.31
N ASN A 182 3.58 78.48 -4.77
CA ASN A 182 4.62 79.37 -5.25
C ASN A 182 5.41 78.68 -6.37
N ALA A 183 5.57 79.37 -7.50
CA ALA A 183 6.31 78.91 -8.67
C ALA A 183 7.77 78.56 -8.36
N ASN A 184 8.36 79.16 -7.33
CA ASN A 184 9.72 78.87 -6.89
C ASN A 184 9.92 77.43 -6.36
N THR A 185 8.82 76.71 -6.13
CA THR A 185 8.84 75.30 -5.70
C THR A 185 8.89 74.31 -6.85
N PHE A 186 8.72 74.78 -8.09
CA PHE A 186 8.64 73.92 -9.27
C PHE A 186 10.01 73.53 -9.82
N ASN A 187 10.12 72.30 -10.29
CA ASN A 187 11.25 71.85 -11.10
C ASN A 187 11.09 72.33 -12.55
N ASP A 188 12.18 72.38 -13.31
CA ASP A 188 12.15 72.62 -14.76
C ASP A 188 11.26 71.56 -15.47
N GLY A 189 10.34 71.99 -16.33
CA GLY A 189 9.42 71.10 -17.05
C GLY A 189 8.08 70.88 -16.34
N TRP A 190 7.45 69.71 -16.56
CA TRP A 190 6.13 69.36 -15.99
C TRP A 190 6.20 69.02 -14.51
N ASN A 191 5.28 69.58 -13.72
CA ASN A 191 5.11 69.33 -12.30
C ASN A 191 3.64 68.93 -12.06
N GLN A 192 3.41 67.82 -11.39
CA GLN A 192 2.06 67.39 -11.02
C GLN A 192 1.73 67.92 -9.63
N LEU A 193 0.60 68.61 -9.48
CA LEU A 193 0.13 69.17 -8.22
C LEU A 193 -1.19 68.54 -7.80
N GLU A 194 -1.34 68.37 -6.48
CA GLU A 194 -2.53 67.81 -5.85
C GLU A 194 -2.88 68.62 -4.60
N PHE A 195 -4.17 68.94 -4.46
CA PHE A 195 -4.72 69.65 -3.31
C PHE A 195 -6.00 68.97 -2.83
N THR A 196 -6.21 68.92 -1.52
CA THR A 196 -7.50 68.56 -0.94
C THR A 196 -8.32 69.82 -0.69
N LEU A 197 -9.48 69.93 -1.32
CA LEU A 197 -10.43 71.02 -1.18
C LEU A 197 -11.54 70.62 -0.20
N ASN A 198 -11.81 71.47 0.78
CA ASN A 198 -12.92 71.32 1.72
C ASN A 198 -13.71 72.63 1.71
N PRO A 199 -14.68 72.80 0.82
CA PRO A 199 -15.41 74.05 0.69
C PRO A 199 -16.31 74.29 1.92
N ASP A 200 -16.40 75.55 2.38
CA ASP A 200 -17.29 75.95 3.48
C ASP A 200 -18.67 76.41 2.99
N GLU A 201 -18.84 76.57 1.67
CA GLU A 201 -20.07 76.93 0.97
C GLU A 201 -20.10 76.27 -0.41
N ASP A 202 -21.22 76.34 -1.14
CA ASP A 202 -21.29 75.80 -2.49
C ASP A 202 -20.35 76.57 -3.44
N ILE A 203 -19.55 75.85 -4.22
CA ILE A 203 -18.64 76.41 -5.23
C ILE A 203 -19.05 75.88 -6.59
N GLU A 204 -19.61 76.74 -7.45
CA GLU A 204 -20.08 76.38 -8.79
C GLU A 204 -19.04 76.62 -9.89
N ALA A 205 -17.98 77.38 -9.60
CA ALA A 205 -16.91 77.67 -10.55
C ALA A 205 -15.57 77.81 -9.85
N ILE A 206 -14.49 77.55 -10.60
CA ILE A 206 -13.12 77.77 -10.15
C ILE A 206 -12.41 78.75 -11.07
N PHE A 207 -11.49 79.52 -10.51
CA PHE A 207 -10.73 80.54 -11.20
C PHE A 207 -9.24 80.42 -10.85
N TYR A 208 -8.41 80.20 -11.84
CA TYR A 208 -6.95 80.08 -11.75
C TYR A 208 -6.34 81.44 -12.05
N ALA A 209 -5.72 82.05 -11.06
CA ALA A 209 -5.10 83.37 -11.18
C ALA A 209 -3.70 83.39 -10.57
N SER A 210 -2.91 84.40 -10.96
CA SER A 210 -1.76 84.79 -10.17
C SER A 210 -2.21 85.66 -9.00
N ASP A 211 -1.52 85.54 -7.86
CA ASP A 211 -1.78 86.35 -6.67
C ASP A 211 -1.57 87.86 -6.95
N CYS A 212 -2.23 88.74 -6.22
CA CYS A 212 -2.14 90.18 -6.44
C CYS A 212 -0.90 90.83 -5.79
N ASP A 213 -0.27 90.15 -4.84
CA ASP A 213 0.90 90.63 -4.09
C ASP A 213 2.23 90.20 -4.75
N HIS A 214 2.51 90.73 -5.94
CA HIS A 214 3.77 90.44 -6.67
C HIS A 214 4.89 91.45 -6.38
N THR A 215 6.12 90.96 -6.20
CA THR A 215 7.31 91.81 -5.93
C THR A 215 8.19 92.09 -7.17
N THR A 216 7.98 91.39 -8.29
CA THR A 216 8.81 91.46 -9.50
C THR A 216 8.19 92.35 -10.58
N GLN A 217 8.70 93.56 -10.74
CA GLN A 217 8.03 94.63 -11.49
C GLN A 217 8.20 94.61 -13.03
N ASN A 218 8.86 93.65 -13.69
CA ASN A 218 9.23 93.81 -15.12
C ASN A 218 9.37 92.54 -15.98
N GLU A 219 8.78 91.40 -15.64
CA GLU A 219 8.98 90.18 -16.44
C GLU A 219 7.68 89.48 -16.82
N ASN A 220 7.58 89.05 -18.08
CA ASN A 220 6.50 88.19 -18.57
C ASN A 220 6.74 86.75 -18.11
N PHE A 221 5.85 86.20 -17.30
CA PHE A 221 5.92 84.82 -16.82
C PHE A 221 4.71 84.04 -17.30
N PHE A 222 4.92 82.96 -18.06
CA PHE A 222 3.84 82.12 -18.58
C PHE A 222 4.03 80.68 -18.13
N MET A 223 2.93 80.02 -17.77
CA MET A 223 2.86 78.61 -17.43
C MET A 223 1.79 77.92 -18.30
N ILE A 224 1.91 76.60 -18.41
CA ILE A 224 0.88 75.76 -19.05
C ILE A 224 0.26 74.88 -17.96
N LEU A 225 -1.07 74.87 -17.87
CA LEU A 225 -1.86 73.90 -17.08
C LEU A 225 -2.42 72.82 -17.99
N ASP A 226 -2.44 71.58 -17.53
CA ASP A 226 -3.05 70.46 -18.23
C ASP A 226 -3.62 69.42 -17.25
N ASN A 227 -4.40 68.45 -17.73
CA ASN A 227 -4.98 67.35 -16.95
C ASN A 227 -5.71 67.79 -15.66
N ILE A 228 -6.43 68.92 -15.74
CA ILE A 228 -7.16 69.45 -14.59
C ILE A 228 -8.28 68.48 -14.21
N SER A 229 -8.32 68.09 -12.94
CA SER A 229 -9.35 67.21 -12.42
C SER A 229 -9.75 67.60 -11.00
N ILE A 230 -11.04 67.77 -10.76
CA ILE A 230 -11.60 67.84 -9.40
C ILE A 230 -12.53 66.66 -9.24
N ARG A 231 -12.27 65.78 -8.27
CA ARG A 231 -13.10 64.62 -7.97
C ARG A 231 -13.39 64.58 -6.48
N GLU A 232 -14.59 64.16 -6.12
CA GLU A 232 -14.92 63.92 -4.71
C GLU A 232 -13.99 62.84 -4.15
N ILE A 233 -13.55 63.00 -2.90
CA ILE A 233 -12.82 61.97 -2.18
C ILE A 233 -13.86 61.17 -1.40
N LEU A 234 -14.13 59.96 -1.88
CA LEU A 234 -15.02 59.03 -1.19
C LEU A 234 -14.28 58.38 -0.02
N GLU A 235 -14.87 58.45 1.18
CA GLU A 235 -14.42 57.61 2.29
C GLU A 235 -14.83 56.17 2.01
N VAL A 236 -13.85 55.32 1.68
CA VAL A 236 -14.07 53.87 1.58
C VAL A 236 -14.25 53.32 3.00
N PRO A 237 -15.38 52.64 3.31
CA PRO A 237 -15.58 52.05 4.61
C PRO A 237 -14.44 51.11 5.00
N ASP A 238 -14.03 51.15 6.28
CA ASP A 238 -13.14 50.14 6.84
C ASP A 238 -13.75 48.74 6.64
N LYS A 239 -12.90 47.76 6.39
CA LYS A 239 -13.35 46.39 6.16
C LYS A 239 -14.03 45.83 7.43
N PRO A 240 -15.28 45.35 7.35
CA PRO A 240 -15.97 44.80 8.52
C PRO A 240 -15.37 43.45 8.94
N GLU A 241 -15.09 43.29 10.24
CA GLU A 241 -14.67 42.02 10.85
C GLU A 241 -15.86 41.33 11.51
N ILE A 242 -16.11 40.06 11.13
CA ILE A 242 -17.20 39.26 11.69
C ILE A 242 -16.73 38.56 12.98
N GLU A 243 -17.44 38.82 14.08
CA GLU A 243 -17.30 38.10 15.34
C GLU A 243 -18.36 36.99 15.45
N VAL A 244 -17.99 35.87 16.08
CA VAL A 244 -18.84 34.69 16.24
C VAL A 244 -19.03 34.34 17.70
N THR A 245 -20.28 34.14 18.12
CA THR A 245 -20.62 33.65 19.46
C THR A 245 -21.62 32.49 19.38
N GLY A 246 -21.60 31.57 20.35
CA GLY A 246 -22.53 30.42 20.39
C GLY A 246 -22.17 29.23 19.51
N LEU A 247 -20.92 29.15 19.04
CA LEU A 247 -20.44 28.04 18.20
C LEU A 247 -20.45 26.68 18.93
N ASP A 248 -20.27 26.70 20.26
CA ASP A 248 -20.24 25.51 21.13
C ASP A 248 -21.63 25.03 21.57
N CYS A 249 -22.69 25.64 21.01
CA CYS A 249 -24.09 25.31 21.30
C CYS A 249 -24.55 25.56 22.74
N SER A 250 -23.73 26.24 23.55
CA SER A 250 -24.10 26.63 24.91
C SER A 250 -25.07 27.82 24.95
N VAL A 251 -25.02 28.65 23.90
CA VAL A 251 -25.90 29.80 23.64
C VAL A 251 -26.24 29.84 22.14
N PRO A 252 -27.31 30.55 21.71
CA PRO A 252 -27.66 30.67 20.30
C PRO A 252 -26.51 31.26 19.46
N LEU A 253 -26.34 30.76 18.23
CA LEU A 253 -25.36 31.34 17.30
C LEU A 253 -25.75 32.78 16.95
N ILE A 254 -24.79 33.69 17.11
CA ILE A 254 -24.90 35.08 16.68
C ILE A 254 -23.62 35.43 15.93
N LEU A 255 -23.78 35.91 14.69
CA LEU A 255 -22.72 36.56 13.92
C LEU A 255 -22.91 38.07 14.06
N SER A 256 -21.84 38.81 14.32
CA SER A 256 -21.94 40.24 14.55
C SER A 256 -20.79 41.00 13.95
N VAL A 257 -21.05 42.23 13.53
CA VAL A 257 -20.04 43.23 13.21
C VAL A 257 -20.24 44.46 14.08
N THR A 258 -19.17 45.25 14.26
CA THR A 258 -19.27 46.51 15.01
C THR A 258 -20.21 47.47 14.27
N GLY A 259 -21.33 47.80 14.91
CA GLY A 259 -22.33 48.73 14.37
C GLY A 259 -21.77 50.14 14.25
N GLN A 260 -21.92 50.77 13.08
CA GLN A 260 -21.53 52.15 12.81
C GLN A 260 -22.77 52.99 12.44
N PRO A 261 -22.97 54.19 12.99
CA PRO A 261 -24.10 55.05 12.62
C PRO A 261 -24.07 55.40 11.13
N GLY A 262 -25.23 55.38 10.47
CA GLY A 262 -25.33 55.69 9.03
C GLY A 262 -24.93 54.54 8.09
N TYR A 263 -24.68 53.35 8.64
CA TYR A 263 -24.31 52.18 7.84
C TYR A 263 -25.49 51.22 7.70
N ARG A 264 -25.61 50.63 6.53
CA ARG A 264 -26.54 49.54 6.19
C ARG A 264 -25.75 48.25 6.05
N TYR A 265 -26.40 47.13 6.35
CA TYR A 265 -25.80 45.80 6.34
C TYR A 265 -26.60 44.90 5.42
N GLN A 266 -25.94 43.93 4.79
CA GLN A 266 -26.58 42.80 4.13
C GLN A 266 -25.71 41.56 4.30
N TRP A 267 -26.27 40.49 4.88
CA TRP A 267 -25.55 39.24 5.09
C TRP A 267 -25.75 38.26 3.93
N TYR A 268 -24.71 37.46 3.69
CA TYR A 268 -24.66 36.41 2.68
C TYR A 268 -24.17 35.11 3.32
N LYS A 269 -24.68 33.99 2.82
CA LYS A 269 -24.23 32.64 3.15
C LYS A 269 -24.00 31.85 1.87
N ASP A 270 -22.81 31.30 1.72
CA ASP A 270 -22.39 30.51 0.55
C ASP A 270 -22.71 31.24 -0.76
N SER A 271 -22.37 32.53 -0.78
CA SER A 271 -22.64 33.49 -1.87
C SER A 271 -24.08 33.93 -2.07
N VAL A 272 -25.05 33.37 -1.35
CA VAL A 272 -26.46 33.72 -1.49
C VAL A 272 -26.89 34.71 -0.42
N GLU A 273 -27.68 35.72 -0.80
CA GLU A 273 -28.27 36.67 0.15
C GLU A 273 -29.14 35.95 1.20
N ILE A 274 -28.92 36.28 2.48
CA ILE A 274 -29.86 35.92 3.54
C ILE A 274 -30.95 37.00 3.58
N ALA A 275 -32.11 36.70 3.00
CA ALA A 275 -33.21 37.63 2.85
C ALA A 275 -33.63 38.29 4.19
N GLY A 276 -33.55 39.61 4.25
CA GLY A 276 -33.95 40.41 5.42
C GLY A 276 -32.89 40.58 6.51
N ALA A 277 -31.74 39.89 6.41
CA ALA A 277 -30.62 40.03 7.33
C ALA A 277 -29.86 41.35 7.06
N THR A 278 -30.46 42.47 7.50
CA THR A 278 -30.00 43.84 7.20
C THR A 278 -29.46 44.60 8.42
N ASN A 279 -29.23 43.87 9.52
CA ASN A 279 -28.75 44.42 10.77
C ASN A 279 -27.26 44.09 10.98
N SER A 280 -26.59 44.80 11.88
CA SER A 280 -25.19 44.50 12.26
C SER A 280 -25.04 43.17 13.01
N LEU A 281 -26.18 42.56 13.40
CA LEU A 281 -26.28 41.23 13.99
C LEU A 281 -27.06 40.32 13.04
N LEU A 282 -26.57 39.09 12.86
CA LEU A 282 -27.27 38.00 12.22
C LEU A 282 -27.55 36.90 13.26
N LEU A 283 -28.82 36.65 13.52
CA LEU A 283 -29.28 35.67 14.50
C LEU A 283 -29.55 34.32 13.83
N ALA A 284 -29.26 33.22 14.53
CA ALA A 284 -29.41 31.87 13.99
C ALA A 284 -30.78 31.55 13.35
N HIS A 285 -31.87 32.15 13.85
CA HIS A 285 -33.22 31.89 13.34
C HIS A 285 -33.55 32.62 12.03
N GLU A 286 -32.73 33.59 11.63
CA GLU A 286 -32.83 34.31 10.36
C GLU A 286 -32.18 33.51 9.21
N ILE A 287 -31.40 32.48 9.55
CA ILE A 287 -30.68 31.63 8.59
C ILE A 287 -31.58 30.47 8.19
N THR A 288 -31.97 30.42 6.91
CA THR A 288 -32.70 29.29 6.34
C THR A 288 -31.76 28.17 5.92
N GLY A 289 -32.06 26.93 6.35
CA GLY A 289 -31.26 25.75 6.01
C GLY A 289 -30.14 25.45 7.01
N PRO A 290 -29.15 24.61 6.63
CA PRO A 290 -28.02 24.29 7.49
C PRO A 290 -27.22 25.55 7.83
N ILE A 291 -26.86 25.70 9.11
CA ILE A 291 -26.11 26.87 9.60
C ILE A 291 -24.63 26.83 9.17
N ASP A 292 -24.08 25.64 8.92
CA ASP A 292 -22.70 25.53 8.45
C ASP A 292 -22.57 26.13 7.04
N GLY A 293 -21.50 26.91 6.82
CA GLY A 293 -21.28 27.62 5.57
C GLY A 293 -20.28 28.75 5.69
N ILE A 294 -20.08 29.47 4.59
CA ILE A 294 -19.20 30.64 4.51
C ILE A 294 -20.07 31.89 4.55
N TYR A 295 -19.78 32.77 5.50
CA TYR A 295 -20.54 34.00 5.72
C TYR A 295 -19.74 35.22 5.30
N HIS A 296 -20.46 36.17 4.72
CA HIS A 296 -19.98 37.50 4.43
C HIS A 296 -21.02 38.54 4.83
N VAL A 297 -20.56 39.76 5.08
CA VAL A 297 -21.44 40.92 5.24
C VAL A 297 -20.94 42.07 4.41
N LEU A 298 -21.84 42.65 3.64
CA LEU A 298 -21.63 43.89 2.91
C LEU A 298 -22.10 45.03 3.80
N ILE A 299 -21.23 46.02 4.02
CA ILE A 299 -21.59 47.28 4.65
C ILE A 299 -21.66 48.38 3.60
N THR A 300 -22.65 49.27 3.71
CA THR A 300 -22.81 50.45 2.84
C THR A 300 -23.01 51.68 3.71
N ASN A 301 -22.21 52.73 3.54
CA ASN A 301 -22.41 54.00 4.25
C ASN A 301 -23.56 54.81 3.62
N ASP A 302 -23.94 55.93 4.24
CA ASP A 302 -25.03 56.80 3.74
C ASP A 302 -24.75 57.42 2.35
N ASP A 303 -23.47 57.55 1.98
CA ASP A 303 -23.04 58.04 0.68
C ASP A 303 -23.06 56.96 -0.43
N GLY A 304 -23.39 55.71 -0.07
CA GLY A 304 -23.49 54.58 -1.00
C GLY A 304 -22.19 53.81 -1.21
N ASN A 305 -21.09 54.21 -0.57
CA ASN A 305 -19.82 53.46 -0.62
C ASN A 305 -19.99 52.17 0.18
N CYS A 306 -19.48 51.06 -0.36
CA CYS A 306 -19.63 49.78 0.29
C CYS A 306 -18.36 48.93 0.34
N ARG A 307 -18.32 48.02 1.31
CA ARG A 307 -17.18 47.16 1.58
C ARG A 307 -17.63 45.79 2.05
N LEU A 308 -17.07 44.73 1.48
CA LEU A 308 -17.35 43.35 1.86
C LEU A 308 -16.37 42.86 2.93
N SER A 309 -16.86 42.10 3.91
CA SER A 309 -16.03 41.42 4.91
C SER A 309 -15.12 40.34 4.29
N ASP A 310 -14.13 39.90 5.07
CA ASP A 310 -13.48 38.61 4.80
C ASP A 310 -14.48 37.45 4.94
N ALA A 311 -14.15 36.33 4.28
CA ALA A 311 -14.90 35.10 4.40
C ALA A 311 -14.77 34.51 5.81
N LEU A 312 -15.89 34.33 6.49
CA LEU A 312 -15.95 33.61 7.76
C LEU A 312 -16.53 32.21 7.54
N ARG A 313 -15.73 31.17 7.74
CA ARG A 313 -16.21 29.79 7.74
C ARG A 313 -16.79 29.42 9.11
N VAL A 314 -18.07 29.08 9.15
CA VAL A 314 -18.77 28.60 10.34
C VAL A 314 -19.03 27.11 10.18
N GLU A 315 -18.50 26.31 11.12
CA GLU A 315 -18.77 24.88 11.23
C GLU A 315 -19.10 24.54 12.67
N ARG A 316 -20.32 24.05 12.93
CA ARG A 316 -20.70 23.64 14.28
C ARG A 316 -20.18 22.24 14.59
N PRO A 317 -19.57 22.03 15.77
CA PRO A 317 -19.06 20.74 16.16
C PRO A 317 -20.21 19.76 16.41
N ALA A 318 -20.24 18.64 15.68
CA ALA A 318 -21.14 17.54 15.98
C ALA A 318 -20.76 16.90 17.32
N LYS A 319 -21.69 16.87 18.27
CA LYS A 319 -21.44 16.23 19.58
C LYS A 319 -21.69 14.72 19.44
N MET A 320 -20.60 13.96 19.38
CA MET A 320 -20.67 12.49 19.29
C MET A 320 -20.71 11.87 20.69
N THR A 321 -21.73 11.06 20.97
CA THR A 321 -21.82 10.26 22.21
C THR A 321 -21.66 8.79 21.85
N LEU A 322 -20.67 8.14 22.46
CA LEU A 322 -20.36 6.74 22.23
C LEU A 322 -21.07 5.86 23.27
N ILE A 323 -21.73 4.82 22.80
CA ILE A 323 -22.42 3.81 23.62
C ILE A 323 -21.84 2.45 23.25
N ASP A 324 -21.28 1.74 24.23
CA ASP A 324 -20.85 0.35 24.08
C ASP A 324 -21.89 -0.57 24.73
N GLN A 325 -22.45 -1.50 23.95
CA GLN A 325 -23.49 -2.43 24.40
C GLN A 325 -23.17 -3.87 24.00
N TYR A 326 -23.52 -4.80 24.88
CA TYR A 326 -23.43 -6.24 24.64
C TYR A 326 -24.82 -6.86 24.73
N ILE A 327 -25.13 -7.80 23.82
CA ILE A 327 -26.33 -8.64 23.85
C ILE A 327 -25.96 -10.08 23.53
N CYS A 328 -26.75 -11.06 23.97
CA CYS A 328 -26.53 -12.46 23.61
C CYS A 328 -27.09 -12.77 22.21
N ASN A 329 -26.53 -13.77 21.52
CA ASN A 329 -27.06 -14.22 20.23
C ASN A 329 -28.54 -14.66 20.35
N GLY A 330 -29.44 -13.94 19.68
CA GLY A 330 -30.90 -14.13 19.74
C GLY A 330 -31.66 -13.09 20.57
N GLU A 331 -30.97 -12.22 21.32
CA GLU A 331 -31.56 -11.04 21.96
C GLU A 331 -31.67 -9.86 21.00
N ARG A 332 -32.44 -8.85 21.41
CA ARG A 332 -32.70 -7.65 20.62
C ARG A 332 -32.38 -6.40 21.42
N PHE A 333 -31.65 -5.46 20.83
CA PHE A 333 -31.39 -4.15 21.43
C PHE A 333 -32.16 -3.06 20.69
N ALA A 334 -32.93 -2.25 21.43
CA ALA A 334 -33.63 -1.11 20.85
C ALA A 334 -32.69 0.11 20.80
N PHE A 335 -32.46 0.66 19.62
CA PHE A 335 -31.63 1.83 19.38
C PHE A 335 -32.36 2.79 18.43
N GLY A 336 -32.86 3.90 18.96
CA GLY A 336 -33.80 4.77 18.24
C GLY A 336 -35.08 4.02 17.85
N ASP A 337 -35.47 4.12 16.58
CA ASP A 337 -36.58 3.35 15.99
C ASP A 337 -36.18 1.95 15.51
N GLN A 338 -34.90 1.57 15.65
CA GLN A 338 -34.37 0.30 15.17
C GLN A 338 -34.31 -0.75 16.29
N LEU A 339 -34.54 -2.00 15.90
CA LEU A 339 -34.39 -3.17 16.75
C LEU A 339 -33.27 -4.04 16.18
N LEU A 340 -32.15 -4.11 16.88
CA LEU A 340 -30.88 -4.62 16.38
C LEU A 340 -30.57 -6.01 16.95
N GLU A 341 -30.05 -6.90 16.10
CA GLU A 341 -29.75 -8.31 16.40
C GLU A 341 -28.33 -8.76 15.97
N GLU A 342 -27.58 -7.89 15.28
CA GLU A 342 -26.25 -8.21 14.71
C GLU A 342 -25.16 -7.29 15.31
N SER A 343 -23.93 -7.79 15.41
CA SER A 343 -22.80 -6.97 15.85
C SER A 343 -22.49 -5.91 14.80
N GLY A 344 -22.29 -4.67 15.22
CA GLY A 344 -22.05 -3.59 14.28
C GLY A 344 -21.88 -2.22 14.92
N ILE A 345 -21.60 -1.24 14.07
CA ILE A 345 -21.58 0.17 14.43
C ILE A 345 -22.86 0.80 13.87
N TYR A 346 -23.68 1.35 14.74
CA TYR A 346 -24.95 1.97 14.39
C TYR A 346 -24.94 3.45 14.77
N TYR A 347 -25.66 4.26 14.00
CA TYR A 347 -25.75 5.70 14.20
C TYR A 347 -27.21 6.12 14.34
N ASP A 348 -27.47 7.01 15.28
CA ASP A 348 -28.75 7.71 15.42
C ASP A 348 -28.48 9.20 15.60
N THR A 349 -29.21 10.04 14.86
CA THR A 349 -29.05 11.49 14.90
C THR A 349 -30.20 12.08 15.70
N LEU A 350 -29.90 12.54 16.92
CA LEU A 350 -30.87 13.28 17.72
C LEU A 350 -30.82 14.75 17.29
N ILE A 351 -31.92 15.19 16.67
CA ILE A 351 -32.15 16.60 16.34
C ILE A 351 -32.46 17.32 17.65
N SER A 352 -31.52 18.13 18.15
CA SER A 352 -31.82 19.04 19.27
C SER A 352 -32.57 20.26 18.75
N ALA A 353 -33.44 20.84 19.58
CA ALA A 353 -34.21 22.04 19.24
C ALA A 353 -33.35 23.29 18.95
N THR A 354 -32.04 23.23 19.20
CA THR A 354 -31.06 24.32 18.96
C THR A 354 -30.18 24.09 17.73
N GLY A 355 -30.45 23.04 16.94
CA GLY A 355 -29.75 22.76 15.68
C GLY A 355 -28.30 22.29 15.86
N CYS A 356 -27.95 21.84 17.05
CA CYS A 356 -26.72 21.10 17.28
C CYS A 356 -27.07 19.63 17.33
N ASP A 357 -26.87 18.97 16.20
CA ASP A 357 -27.22 17.56 16.06
C ASP A 357 -26.25 16.73 16.90
N SER A 358 -26.80 15.88 17.76
CA SER A 358 -26.01 14.91 18.52
C SER A 358 -26.03 13.60 17.76
N VAL A 359 -24.86 13.09 17.41
CA VAL A 359 -24.74 11.75 16.82
C VAL A 359 -24.52 10.76 17.96
N LEU A 360 -25.48 9.88 18.18
CA LEU A 360 -25.28 8.68 18.99
C LEU A 360 -24.59 7.65 18.10
N GLN A 361 -23.44 7.15 18.54
CA GLN A 361 -22.77 6.02 17.91
C GLN A 361 -22.81 4.84 18.88
N LEU A 362 -23.45 3.75 18.47
CA LEU A 362 -23.55 2.51 19.20
C LEU A 362 -22.56 1.49 18.63
N TYR A 363 -21.68 0.95 19.48
CA TYR A 363 -20.97 -0.29 19.23
C TYR A 363 -21.77 -1.44 19.85
N LEU A 364 -22.50 -2.19 19.02
CA LEU A 364 -23.24 -3.37 19.47
C LEU A 364 -22.37 -4.62 19.25
N ASN A 365 -22.13 -5.35 20.34
CA ASN A 365 -21.42 -6.63 20.31
C ASN A 365 -22.38 -7.76 20.68
N VAL A 366 -22.76 -8.56 19.70
CA VAL A 366 -23.52 -9.80 19.89
C VAL A 366 -22.54 -10.90 20.30
N VAL A 367 -22.65 -11.33 21.55
CA VAL A 367 -21.81 -12.37 22.13
C VAL A 367 -22.39 -13.73 21.73
N PRO A 368 -21.63 -14.60 21.02
CA PRO A 368 -22.06 -15.96 20.75
C PRO A 368 -22.19 -16.73 22.07
N LEU A 369 -23.22 -17.56 22.17
CA LEU A 369 -23.48 -18.36 23.37
C LEU A 369 -22.27 -19.27 23.66
N PRO A 370 -21.73 -19.28 24.89
CA PRO A 370 -20.62 -20.15 25.24
C PRO A 370 -21.04 -21.63 25.08
N VAL A 371 -20.20 -22.40 24.39
CA VAL A 371 -20.36 -23.85 24.22
C VAL A 371 -19.26 -24.56 25.00
N ASP A 372 -19.64 -25.28 26.05
CA ASP A 372 -18.73 -26.10 26.83
C ASP A 372 -18.71 -27.52 26.24
N GLU A 373 -17.54 -27.96 25.76
CA GLU A 373 -17.38 -29.25 25.09
C GLU A 373 -16.90 -30.34 26.06
N LEU A 374 -17.68 -31.43 26.15
CA LEU A 374 -17.36 -32.63 26.93
C LEU A 374 -17.17 -33.84 26.01
N ALA A 375 -16.03 -34.52 26.11
CA ALA A 375 -15.74 -35.74 25.36
C ALA A 375 -15.75 -36.97 26.30
N ILE A 376 -16.66 -37.92 26.05
CA ILE A 376 -16.82 -39.14 26.86
C ILE A 376 -16.77 -40.38 25.96
N SER A 377 -16.10 -41.43 26.42
CA SER A 377 -16.05 -42.74 25.75
C SER A 377 -16.69 -43.82 26.64
N ILE A 378 -17.58 -44.63 26.07
CA ILE A 378 -18.21 -45.79 26.70
C ILE A 378 -18.03 -47.06 25.85
N CYS A 379 -18.16 -48.24 26.44
CA CYS A 379 -18.11 -49.51 25.70
C CYS A 379 -19.45 -49.88 25.07
N GLU A 380 -19.44 -50.68 24.00
CA GLU A 380 -20.64 -51.29 23.43
C GLU A 380 -21.45 -52.04 24.52
N GLY A 381 -22.70 -51.64 24.72
CA GLY A 381 -23.59 -52.18 25.77
C GLY A 381 -23.64 -51.37 27.08
N GLN A 382 -22.76 -50.38 27.27
CA GLN A 382 -22.85 -49.43 28.39
C GLN A 382 -23.76 -48.24 28.05
N THR A 383 -24.17 -47.49 29.07
CA THR A 383 -25.01 -46.29 28.95
C THR A 383 -24.34 -45.09 29.61
N TYR A 384 -24.46 -43.91 29.01
CA TYR A 384 -24.05 -42.63 29.62
C TYR A 384 -25.26 -41.72 29.87
N SER A 385 -25.36 -41.10 31.03
CA SER A 385 -26.47 -40.20 31.36
C SER A 385 -26.09 -38.74 31.07
N PHE A 386 -26.83 -38.07 30.19
CA PHE A 386 -26.61 -36.66 29.82
C PHE A 386 -27.95 -35.94 29.72
N GLY A 387 -28.13 -34.81 30.43
CA GLY A 387 -29.40 -34.06 30.44
C GLY A 387 -30.64 -34.86 30.82
N GLY A 388 -30.49 -35.88 31.67
CA GLY A 388 -31.56 -36.81 32.05
C GLY A 388 -31.90 -37.89 31.00
N GLN A 389 -31.20 -37.93 29.86
CA GLN A 389 -31.32 -38.99 28.84
C GLN A 389 -30.21 -40.03 29.01
N LEU A 390 -30.57 -41.31 28.82
CA LEU A 390 -29.62 -42.43 28.78
C LEU A 390 -29.19 -42.69 27.33
N LEU A 391 -27.91 -42.48 27.04
CA LEU A 391 -27.33 -42.55 25.71
C LEU A 391 -26.52 -43.84 25.54
N THR A 392 -26.69 -44.51 24.40
CA THR A 392 -26.04 -45.80 24.05
C THR A 392 -25.40 -45.81 22.67
N GLN A 393 -25.48 -44.70 21.93
CA GLN A 393 -24.96 -44.59 20.56
C GLN A 393 -23.94 -43.46 20.49
N SER A 394 -22.93 -43.63 19.62
CA SER A 394 -21.98 -42.55 19.34
C SER A 394 -22.68 -41.38 18.68
N GLY A 395 -22.39 -40.16 19.12
CA GLY A 395 -23.04 -38.97 18.59
C GLY A 395 -22.64 -37.70 19.31
N ILE A 396 -23.14 -36.57 18.79
CA ILE A 396 -23.04 -35.28 19.45
C ILE A 396 -24.42 -34.96 20.04
N TYR A 397 -24.46 -34.63 21.32
CA TYR A 397 -25.66 -34.31 22.08
C TYR A 397 -25.52 -32.94 22.71
N HIS A 398 -26.63 -32.22 22.87
CA HIS A 398 -26.67 -30.87 23.44
C HIS A 398 -27.60 -30.81 24.64
N ASP A 399 -27.20 -30.10 25.68
CA ASP A 399 -28.03 -29.76 26.84
C ASP A 399 -27.81 -28.29 27.21
N THR A 400 -28.83 -27.63 27.75
CA THR A 400 -28.78 -26.20 28.07
C THR A 400 -28.96 -25.99 29.57
N LEU A 401 -28.00 -25.34 30.22
CA LEU A 401 -28.12 -24.94 31.62
C LEU A 401 -28.56 -23.47 31.71
N ILE A 402 -29.68 -23.22 32.39
CA ILE A 402 -30.25 -21.88 32.54
C ILE A 402 -29.62 -21.20 33.75
N ASN A 403 -28.74 -20.22 33.52
CA ASN A 403 -28.43 -19.18 34.50
C ASN A 403 -29.11 -17.86 34.08
N PRO A 404 -29.89 -17.21 34.94
CA PRO A 404 -30.75 -16.08 34.56
C PRO A 404 -30.04 -14.73 34.36
N GLU A 405 -28.71 -14.64 34.44
CA GLU A 405 -27.99 -13.35 34.36
C GLU A 405 -26.74 -13.34 33.46
N GLU A 406 -26.39 -14.45 32.80
CA GLU A 406 -25.29 -14.52 31.83
C GLU A 406 -25.74 -15.37 30.62
N CYS A 407 -25.29 -15.03 29.42
CA CYS A 407 -25.72 -15.68 28.17
C CYS A 407 -25.79 -17.21 28.27
N ILE A 408 -26.88 -17.80 27.77
CA ILE A 408 -27.22 -19.24 27.87
C ILE A 408 -26.01 -20.12 27.54
N GLU A 409 -25.64 -21.01 28.46
CA GLU A 409 -24.55 -21.96 28.28
C GLU A 409 -25.11 -23.24 27.63
N ILE A 410 -24.55 -23.60 26.47
CA ILE A 410 -24.85 -24.87 25.79
C ILE A 410 -23.73 -25.86 26.13
N ILE A 411 -24.07 -26.98 26.76
CA ILE A 411 -23.12 -28.08 26.97
C ILE A 411 -23.24 -29.02 25.77
N GLN A 412 -22.13 -29.24 25.06
CA GLN A 412 -22.05 -30.19 23.96
C GLN A 412 -21.29 -31.44 24.39
N LEU A 413 -21.97 -32.59 24.42
CA LEU A 413 -21.37 -33.90 24.65
C LEU A 413 -21.03 -34.57 23.32
N GLN A 414 -19.76 -34.90 23.11
CA GLN A 414 -19.34 -35.88 22.12
C GLN A 414 -19.20 -37.26 22.78
N LEU A 415 -20.14 -38.16 22.50
CA LEU A 415 -20.13 -39.54 23.00
C LEU A 415 -19.52 -40.48 21.95
N SER A 416 -18.51 -41.25 22.33
CA SER A 416 -17.90 -42.30 21.51
C SER A 416 -18.17 -43.68 22.13
N VAL A 417 -18.85 -44.57 21.39
CA VAL A 417 -19.05 -45.97 21.75
C VAL A 417 -17.96 -46.81 21.08
N GLN A 418 -17.12 -47.44 21.90
CA GLN A 418 -16.01 -48.28 21.44
C GLN A 418 -16.45 -49.74 21.28
N PRO A 419 -16.23 -50.38 20.11
CA PRO A 419 -16.54 -51.78 19.89
C PRO A 419 -15.55 -52.71 20.60
N SER A 420 -15.98 -53.92 20.98
CA SER A 420 -15.06 -54.95 21.50
C SER A 420 -14.02 -55.34 20.45
N SER A 421 -12.73 -55.40 20.80
CA SER A 421 -11.66 -55.69 19.86
C SER A 421 -11.32 -57.19 19.79
N THR A 422 -11.19 -57.72 18.58
CA THR A 422 -10.76 -59.10 18.33
C THR A 422 -9.33 -59.12 17.81
N ALA A 423 -8.40 -59.77 18.52
CA ALA A 423 -7.01 -59.95 18.09
C ALA A 423 -6.79 -61.38 17.59
N HIS A 424 -6.14 -61.55 16.43
CA HIS A 424 -5.84 -62.86 15.85
C HIS A 424 -4.33 -63.15 15.89
N GLN A 425 -3.95 -64.36 16.32
CA GLN A 425 -2.57 -64.83 16.41
C GLN A 425 -2.45 -66.22 15.76
N THR A 426 -1.35 -66.47 15.04
CA THR A 426 -1.03 -67.80 14.48
C THR A 426 0.27 -68.32 15.06
N ILE A 427 0.28 -69.56 15.56
CA ILE A 427 1.46 -70.24 16.15
C ILE A 427 1.61 -71.62 15.52
N SER A 428 2.85 -72.06 15.27
CA SER A 428 3.17 -73.40 14.78
C SER A 428 4.08 -74.15 15.77
N ILE A 429 3.78 -75.42 16.06
CA ILE A 429 4.56 -76.32 16.95
C ILE A 429 4.91 -77.64 16.26
N CYS A 430 5.95 -78.36 16.70
CA CYS A 430 6.27 -79.69 16.17
C CYS A 430 5.39 -80.79 16.79
N THR A 431 5.18 -81.90 16.08
CA THR A 431 4.43 -83.06 16.63
C THR A 431 5.08 -83.57 17.92
N GLY A 432 4.33 -83.49 19.03
CA GLY A 432 4.79 -83.90 20.37
C GLY A 432 4.96 -82.73 21.35
N ASP A 433 5.04 -81.50 20.85
CA ASP A 433 5.11 -80.29 21.68
C ASP A 433 3.72 -79.79 22.10
N ALA A 434 3.69 -78.81 23.00
CA ALA A 434 2.47 -78.14 23.47
C ALA A 434 2.66 -76.61 23.52
N TYR A 435 1.64 -75.88 23.08
CA TYR A 435 1.55 -74.42 23.25
C TYR A 435 0.54 -74.07 24.35
N ILE A 436 0.91 -73.19 25.29
CA ILE A 436 0.00 -72.78 26.38
C ILE A 436 -0.82 -71.56 25.92
N PHE A 437 -2.14 -71.71 25.81
CA PHE A 437 -3.08 -70.63 25.48
C PHE A 437 -4.17 -70.54 26.56
N GLY A 438 -4.38 -69.37 27.16
CA GLY A 438 -5.34 -69.20 28.27
C GLY A 438 -5.09 -70.10 29.48
N GLY A 439 -3.83 -70.52 29.69
CA GLY A 439 -3.45 -71.48 30.74
C GLY A 439 -3.70 -72.96 30.41
N GLN A 440 -4.23 -73.28 29.22
CA GLN A 440 -4.44 -74.66 28.75
C GLN A 440 -3.34 -75.09 27.77
N PRO A 441 -2.72 -76.28 27.93
CA PRO A 441 -1.78 -76.83 26.97
C PRO A 441 -2.49 -77.38 25.73
N LEU A 442 -2.17 -76.85 24.56
CA LEU A 442 -2.72 -77.22 23.27
C LEU A 442 -1.69 -78.00 22.44
N THR A 443 -2.06 -79.20 21.99
CA THR A 443 -1.19 -80.11 21.23
C THR A 443 -1.76 -80.50 19.86
N GLN A 444 -2.99 -80.05 19.55
CA GLN A 444 -3.70 -80.34 18.31
C GLN A 444 -3.92 -79.06 17.50
N ALA A 445 -3.73 -79.15 16.19
CA ALA A 445 -3.98 -78.04 15.28
C ALA A 445 -5.46 -77.63 15.31
N GLY A 446 -5.74 -76.33 15.29
CA GLY A 446 -7.10 -75.81 15.37
C GLY A 446 -7.18 -74.33 15.78
N ASN A 447 -8.40 -73.80 15.80
CA ASN A 447 -8.68 -72.43 16.23
C ASN A 447 -9.23 -72.40 17.65
N TYR A 448 -8.67 -71.55 18.51
CA TYR A 448 -9.02 -71.39 19.92
C TYR A 448 -9.37 -69.92 20.21
N LEU A 449 -10.24 -69.67 21.19
CA LEU A 449 -10.67 -68.34 21.61
C LEU A 449 -10.48 -68.19 23.12
N ASP A 450 -10.05 -67.01 23.55
CA ASP A 450 -9.95 -66.61 24.96
C ASP A 450 -10.37 -65.13 25.10
N THR A 451 -10.91 -64.76 26.25
CA THR A 451 -11.39 -63.40 26.55
C THR A 451 -10.50 -62.77 27.60
N LEU A 452 -9.87 -61.63 27.29
CA LEU A 452 -9.12 -60.85 28.26
C LEU A 452 -9.86 -59.55 28.61
N ILE A 453 -9.87 -59.23 29.90
CA ILE A 453 -10.33 -57.95 30.43
C ILE A 453 -9.25 -56.92 30.11
N SER A 454 -9.51 -56.00 29.19
CA SER A 454 -8.59 -54.89 28.91
C SER A 454 -8.61 -53.87 30.05
N SER A 455 -7.50 -53.14 30.24
CA SER A 455 -7.42 -52.01 31.20
C SER A 455 -8.37 -50.85 30.90
N SER A 456 -9.06 -50.89 29.75
CA SER A 456 -10.00 -49.88 29.27
C SER A 456 -11.47 -50.28 29.46
N GLY A 457 -11.75 -51.46 30.01
CA GLY A 457 -13.11 -51.90 30.38
C GLY A 457 -14.03 -52.33 29.24
N CYS A 458 -13.56 -52.34 27.99
CA CYS A 458 -14.23 -53.01 26.87
C CYS A 458 -13.51 -54.34 26.60
N ASP A 459 -14.24 -55.46 26.65
CA ASP A 459 -13.65 -56.80 26.60
C ASP A 459 -12.98 -57.08 25.25
N SER A 460 -11.79 -57.70 25.28
CA SER A 460 -11.07 -58.13 24.08
C SER A 460 -11.14 -59.64 23.91
N ILE A 461 -11.49 -60.10 22.71
CA ILE A 461 -11.46 -61.53 22.34
C ILE A 461 -10.12 -61.80 21.64
N ILE A 462 -9.32 -62.73 22.14
CA ILE A 462 -8.12 -63.23 21.45
C ILE A 462 -8.48 -64.54 20.75
N SER A 463 -8.11 -64.65 19.47
CA SER A 463 -8.24 -65.84 18.65
C SER A 463 -6.87 -66.38 18.26
N LEU A 464 -6.61 -67.65 18.56
CA LEU A 464 -5.39 -68.37 18.19
C LEU A 464 -5.68 -69.39 17.08
N SER A 465 -4.88 -69.40 16.01
CA SER A 465 -4.77 -70.51 15.07
C SER A 465 -3.49 -71.30 15.34
N LEU A 466 -3.60 -72.54 15.82
CA LEU A 466 -2.48 -73.42 16.10
C LEU A 466 -2.26 -74.41 14.94
N GLU A 467 -1.04 -74.49 14.43
CA GLU A 467 -0.62 -75.46 13.41
C GLU A 467 0.39 -76.48 14.02
N VAL A 468 0.34 -77.74 13.58
CA VAL A 468 1.26 -78.80 14.05
C VAL A 468 2.03 -79.40 12.87
N THR A 469 3.35 -79.28 12.86
CA THR A 469 4.24 -79.76 11.78
C THR A 469 4.90 -81.12 12.11
N PRO A 470 4.87 -82.11 11.18
CA PRO A 470 5.45 -83.44 11.38
C PRO A 470 6.98 -83.46 11.25
N LEU A 471 7.65 -84.36 12.00
CA LEU A 471 9.09 -84.63 11.89
C LEU A 471 9.42 -85.44 10.61
N LEU A 472 10.50 -85.10 9.92
CA LEU A 472 10.95 -85.78 8.70
C LEU A 472 12.11 -86.75 8.99
N MET A 473 11.98 -88.02 8.60
CA MET A 473 13.09 -88.99 8.61
C MET A 473 13.74 -89.03 7.22
N GLY A 474 15.06 -88.87 7.14
CA GLY A 474 15.85 -88.88 5.91
C GLY A 474 16.33 -90.27 5.49
N ASP A 475 16.71 -90.40 4.21
CA ASP A 475 17.14 -91.65 3.57
C ASP A 475 18.52 -92.16 4.07
N THR A 476 18.78 -93.47 3.87
CA THR A 476 20.06 -94.12 4.18
C THR A 476 21.05 -94.01 3.02
N ILE A 477 22.24 -93.47 3.28
CA ILE A 477 23.38 -93.44 2.34
C ILE A 477 24.20 -94.73 2.47
N ASN A 478 24.50 -95.41 1.36
CA ASN A 478 25.32 -96.64 1.35
C ASN A 478 26.70 -96.42 0.72
N VAL A 479 27.77 -96.87 1.38
CA VAL A 479 29.18 -96.69 0.95
C VAL A 479 29.99 -97.98 1.13
N SER A 480 30.89 -98.31 0.19
CA SER A 480 31.89 -99.39 0.34
C SER A 480 33.32 -98.91 0.07
N ARG A 481 34.29 -99.40 0.86
CA ARG A 481 35.70 -98.99 0.82
C ARG A 481 36.64 -100.18 1.16
N PRO A 482 37.90 -100.20 0.70
CA PRO A 482 38.87 -101.20 1.18
C PRO A 482 39.19 -101.03 2.68
N ALA A 483 39.42 -102.12 3.39
CA ALA A 483 39.87 -102.14 4.77
C ALA A 483 41.17 -101.31 4.96
N GLY A 484 41.31 -100.66 6.11
CA GLY A 484 42.40 -99.71 6.40
C GLY A 484 42.11 -98.25 6.00
N THR A 485 41.16 -98.03 5.08
CA THR A 485 40.76 -96.66 4.70
C THR A 485 39.73 -96.04 5.66
N SER A 486 39.32 -94.79 5.41
CA SER A 486 38.29 -94.12 6.21
C SER A 486 37.32 -93.29 5.36
N PHE A 487 36.13 -93.05 5.89
CA PHE A 487 35.09 -92.23 5.25
C PHE A 487 34.59 -91.14 6.20
N LEU A 488 34.41 -89.91 5.70
CA LEU A 488 33.92 -88.78 6.48
C LEU A 488 32.42 -88.56 6.17
N PHE A 489 31.58 -88.62 7.20
CA PHE A 489 30.15 -88.32 7.10
C PHE A 489 29.72 -87.44 8.28
N HIS A 490 29.14 -86.27 7.98
CA HIS A 490 28.74 -85.25 8.97
C HIS A 490 29.83 -84.97 10.02
N GLU A 491 31.03 -84.63 9.55
CA GLU A 491 32.21 -84.30 10.36
C GLU A 491 32.79 -85.45 11.21
N VAL A 492 32.18 -86.64 11.19
CA VAL A 492 32.67 -87.84 11.87
C VAL A 492 33.36 -88.77 10.86
N ARG A 493 34.55 -89.26 11.22
CA ARG A 493 35.34 -90.19 10.41
C ARG A 493 35.10 -91.62 10.87
N TYR A 494 34.69 -92.48 9.94
CA TYR A 494 34.41 -93.90 10.15
C TYR A 494 35.51 -94.77 9.55
N THR A 495 35.94 -95.77 10.31
CA THR A 495 36.97 -96.76 9.95
C THR A 495 36.49 -98.20 10.12
N GLU A 496 35.25 -98.39 10.58
CA GLU A 496 34.62 -99.69 10.80
C GLU A 496 33.31 -99.76 10.02
N SER A 497 32.93 -100.98 9.61
CA SER A 497 31.67 -101.22 8.91
C SER A 497 30.49 -101.08 9.87
N GLY A 498 29.41 -100.43 9.46
CA GLY A 498 28.24 -100.26 10.32
C GLY A 498 27.14 -99.37 9.73
N LEU A 499 26.01 -99.30 10.45
CA LEU A 499 24.93 -98.35 10.21
C LEU A 499 24.97 -97.27 11.31
N TYR A 500 25.14 -96.01 10.91
CA TYR A 500 25.30 -94.86 11.80
C TYR A 500 24.17 -93.84 11.58
N GLU A 501 23.70 -93.20 12.64
CA GLU A 501 22.68 -92.14 12.56
C GLU A 501 23.28 -90.75 12.80
N ALA A 502 22.74 -89.74 12.13
CA ALA A 502 23.07 -88.33 12.34
C ALA A 502 21.80 -87.49 12.42
N ARG A 503 21.72 -86.61 13.43
CA ARG A 503 20.62 -85.64 13.56
C ARG A 503 20.97 -84.37 12.81
N LEU A 504 20.03 -83.91 11.99
CA LEU A 504 20.16 -82.72 11.15
C LEU A 504 19.18 -81.66 11.66
N SER A 505 19.69 -80.47 11.94
CA SER A 505 18.83 -79.35 12.33
C SER A 505 18.17 -78.72 11.11
N ALA A 506 16.84 -78.72 11.07
CA ALA A 506 16.08 -78.02 10.03
C ALA A 506 15.93 -76.54 10.40
N ALA A 507 15.90 -75.65 9.40
CA ALA A 507 15.83 -74.18 9.60
C ALA A 507 14.57 -73.70 10.37
N ASN A 508 13.59 -74.58 10.54
CA ASN A 508 12.30 -74.38 11.17
C ASN A 508 12.14 -75.11 12.52
N GLY A 509 13.21 -75.66 13.10
CA GLY A 509 13.24 -76.18 14.47
C GLY A 509 12.65 -77.58 14.69
N CYS A 510 12.08 -78.21 13.66
CA CYS A 510 11.70 -79.63 13.68
C CYS A 510 12.84 -80.46 13.04
N ASP A 511 13.75 -81.00 13.85
CA ASP A 511 14.96 -81.70 13.41
C ASP A 511 14.68 -83.01 12.64
N SER A 512 15.56 -83.34 11.68
CA SER A 512 15.52 -84.55 10.88
C SER A 512 16.59 -85.56 11.32
N ILE A 513 16.45 -86.84 10.95
CA ILE A 513 17.47 -87.89 11.20
C ILE A 513 17.89 -88.51 9.86
N ALA A 514 19.19 -88.66 9.61
CA ALA A 514 19.76 -89.34 8.44
C ALA A 514 20.59 -90.56 8.84
N PHE A 515 20.74 -91.54 7.94
CA PHE A 515 21.47 -92.78 8.20
C PHE A 515 22.62 -93.00 7.21
N LEU A 516 23.75 -93.55 7.66
CA LEU A 516 24.90 -93.98 6.86
C LEU A 516 25.15 -95.48 7.07
N SER A 517 25.13 -96.27 6.00
CA SER A 517 25.58 -97.65 5.98
C SER A 517 26.93 -97.73 5.25
N ILE A 518 28.00 -98.15 5.94
CA ILE A 518 29.34 -98.28 5.35
C ILE A 518 29.91 -99.69 5.54
N ILE A 519 30.58 -100.21 4.50
CA ILE A 519 31.25 -101.53 4.50
C ILE A 519 32.71 -101.37 4.09
N PHE A 520 33.63 -101.79 4.97
CA PHE A 520 35.05 -101.98 4.69
C PHE A 520 35.35 -103.44 4.33
N TYR A 521 36.02 -103.69 3.20
CA TYR A 521 36.29 -105.05 2.69
C TYR A 521 37.79 -105.30 2.44
N GLU A 522 38.25 -106.55 2.62
CA GLU A 522 39.65 -106.95 2.50
C GLU A 522 40.08 -107.23 1.04
N LEU A 523 41.31 -106.86 0.67
CA LEU A 523 41.91 -107.17 -0.63
C LEU A 523 42.66 -108.50 -0.59
N GLN A 524 42.43 -109.38 -1.57
CA GLN A 524 43.09 -110.69 -1.66
C GLN A 524 44.10 -110.74 -2.81
N LEU A 525 45.36 -111.06 -2.49
CA LEU A 525 46.46 -111.28 -3.44
C LEU A 525 47.21 -112.58 -3.09
N TYR A 526 47.47 -113.40 -4.10
CA TYR A 526 48.14 -114.70 -4.02
C TYR A 526 49.27 -114.76 -5.05
N ILE A 527 50.45 -115.25 -4.64
CA ILE A 527 51.60 -115.42 -5.53
C ILE A 527 51.92 -116.93 -5.64
N PRO A 528 51.81 -117.53 -6.83
CA PRO A 528 52.19 -118.93 -7.05
C PRO A 528 53.68 -119.18 -6.76
N ASN A 529 54.05 -120.40 -6.44
CA ASN A 529 55.45 -120.78 -6.12
C ASN A 529 56.11 -121.64 -7.22
N ALA A 530 55.38 -122.01 -8.27
CA ALA A 530 55.91 -122.73 -9.41
C ALA A 530 55.10 -122.46 -10.68
N PHE A 531 55.73 -122.61 -11.84
CA PHE A 531 55.07 -122.56 -13.14
C PHE A 531 55.82 -123.44 -14.15
N SER A 532 55.13 -123.93 -15.18
CA SER A 532 55.64 -124.89 -16.16
C SER A 532 55.48 -124.36 -17.58
N PRO A 533 56.43 -123.57 -18.10
CA PRO A 533 56.34 -123.00 -19.45
C PRO A 533 56.67 -124.06 -20.52
N ASN A 534 55.72 -124.98 -20.75
CA ASN A 534 55.80 -126.09 -21.69
C ASN A 534 54.85 -125.91 -22.91
N GLY A 535 54.02 -124.87 -22.90
CA GLY A 535 53.11 -124.50 -23.98
C GLY A 535 51.78 -125.27 -23.99
N ASP A 536 51.41 -125.93 -22.89
CA ASP A 536 50.13 -126.65 -22.78
C ASP A 536 48.95 -125.75 -22.36
N GLY A 537 49.20 -124.48 -22.07
CA GLY A 537 48.23 -123.47 -21.63
C GLY A 537 47.99 -123.44 -20.13
N VAL A 538 48.60 -124.35 -19.35
CA VAL A 538 48.40 -124.49 -17.90
C VAL A 538 49.68 -124.09 -17.17
N ASN A 539 49.59 -123.01 -16.37
CA ASN A 539 50.75 -122.47 -15.63
C ASN A 539 51.96 -122.15 -16.52
N ASP A 540 51.74 -121.78 -17.78
CA ASP A 540 52.80 -121.41 -18.72
C ASP A 540 53.50 -120.09 -18.38
N VAL A 541 52.88 -119.28 -17.52
CA VAL A 541 53.42 -118.00 -17.09
C VAL A 541 53.33 -117.86 -15.57
N PHE A 542 54.34 -117.23 -14.99
CA PHE A 542 54.33 -116.82 -13.61
C PHE A 542 53.76 -115.41 -13.48
N ARG A 543 52.70 -115.26 -12.67
CA ARG A 543 52.06 -113.98 -12.32
C ARG A 543 51.34 -114.06 -10.97
N PRO A 544 51.14 -112.95 -10.25
CA PRO A 544 50.22 -112.91 -9.10
C PRO A 544 48.76 -113.08 -9.53
N GLU A 545 47.93 -113.62 -8.65
CA GLU A 545 46.48 -113.80 -8.82
C GLU A 545 45.72 -113.22 -7.63
N GLY A 546 44.51 -112.68 -7.82
CA GLY A 546 43.77 -112.04 -6.74
C GLY A 546 42.55 -111.26 -7.23
N SER A 547 41.93 -110.52 -6.31
CA SER A 547 40.86 -109.58 -6.67
C SER A 547 41.39 -108.51 -7.63
N MET A 548 40.55 -108.04 -8.57
CA MET A 548 40.95 -107.04 -9.58
C MET A 548 41.57 -105.79 -8.93
N GLU A 549 40.94 -105.30 -7.86
CA GLU A 549 41.39 -104.14 -7.09
C GLU A 549 42.74 -104.37 -6.40
N ALA A 550 43.04 -105.61 -5.97
CA ALA A 550 44.35 -105.98 -5.44
C ALA A 550 45.43 -106.10 -6.52
N LEU A 551 45.08 -106.56 -7.72
CA LEU A 551 46.01 -106.66 -8.85
C LEU A 551 46.35 -105.29 -9.43
N GLU A 552 45.40 -104.34 -9.44
CA GLU A 552 45.63 -102.94 -9.85
C GLU A 552 46.64 -102.20 -8.97
N GLN A 553 46.84 -102.68 -7.74
CA GLN A 553 47.84 -102.13 -6.82
C GLN A 553 49.27 -102.63 -7.09
N LEU A 554 49.49 -103.60 -8.00
CA LEU A 554 50.84 -104.02 -8.39
C LEU A 554 51.51 -102.92 -9.19
N VAL A 555 52.71 -102.53 -8.77
CA VAL A 555 53.48 -101.43 -9.36
C VAL A 555 54.65 -101.97 -10.18
N GLU A 556 55.27 -103.06 -9.75
CA GLU A 556 56.44 -103.61 -10.42
C GLU A 556 56.57 -105.12 -10.21
N MET A 557 57.07 -105.83 -11.23
CA MET A 557 57.51 -107.23 -11.18
C MET A 557 58.95 -107.33 -11.68
N ARG A 558 59.82 -107.96 -10.90
CA ARG A 558 61.19 -108.32 -11.30
C ARG A 558 61.45 -109.80 -11.00
N ILE A 559 62.16 -110.47 -11.90
CA ILE A 559 62.63 -111.85 -11.71
C ILE A 559 64.15 -111.90 -11.84
N PHE A 560 64.79 -112.59 -10.91
CA PHE A 560 66.23 -112.78 -10.85
C PHE A 560 66.59 -114.27 -10.88
N ASN A 561 67.78 -114.59 -11.40
CA ASN A 561 68.37 -115.93 -11.20
C ASN A 561 68.88 -116.10 -9.76
N ARG A 562 69.28 -117.33 -9.39
CA ARG A 562 69.84 -117.64 -8.06
C ARG A 562 71.14 -116.91 -7.68
N TRP A 563 71.80 -116.27 -8.65
CA TRP A 563 73.02 -115.49 -8.43
C TRP A 563 72.77 -113.98 -8.34
N GLY A 564 71.51 -113.54 -8.50
CA GLY A 564 71.09 -112.14 -8.40
C GLY A 564 71.03 -111.39 -9.74
N ASP A 565 71.27 -112.04 -10.88
CA ASP A 565 71.14 -111.39 -12.19
C ASP A 565 69.67 -111.18 -12.55
N LEU A 566 69.32 -109.97 -12.98
CA LEU A 566 67.97 -109.62 -13.41
C LEU A 566 67.64 -110.26 -14.77
N LEU A 567 66.59 -111.08 -14.79
CA LEU A 567 66.13 -111.80 -15.98
C LEU A 567 64.89 -111.17 -16.61
N PHE A 568 63.99 -110.64 -15.79
CA PHE A 568 62.76 -110.01 -16.24
C PHE A 568 62.46 -108.81 -15.36
N GLN A 569 61.99 -107.72 -15.96
CA GLN A 569 61.49 -106.56 -15.25
C GLN A 569 60.32 -105.98 -16.04
N LYS A 570 59.25 -105.65 -15.32
CA LYS A 570 58.09 -104.95 -15.84
C LYS A 570 57.59 -104.00 -14.77
N GLU A 571 57.50 -102.72 -15.10
CA GLU A 571 56.72 -101.74 -14.33
C GLU A 571 55.29 -101.76 -14.86
N MET A 572 54.32 -101.70 -13.95
CA MET A 572 52.90 -101.76 -14.31
C MET A 572 52.39 -100.39 -14.70
N SER A 573 51.62 -100.36 -15.78
CA SER A 573 50.64 -99.31 -16.06
C SER A 573 49.25 -99.82 -15.68
N SER A 574 48.34 -98.92 -15.34
CA SER A 574 46.98 -99.27 -14.88
C SER A 574 46.30 -100.28 -15.83
N GLY A 575 45.83 -101.40 -15.28
CA GLY A 575 45.11 -102.45 -16.01
C GLY A 575 45.97 -103.56 -16.64
N GLU A 576 47.31 -103.53 -16.51
CA GLU A 576 48.18 -104.62 -16.97
C GLU A 576 48.45 -105.65 -15.86
N SER A 577 48.35 -106.95 -16.17
CA SER A 577 48.83 -108.03 -15.29
C SER A 577 50.19 -108.53 -15.78
N PRO A 578 51.27 -108.40 -14.98
CA PRO A 578 52.58 -108.83 -15.43
C PRO A 578 52.66 -110.35 -15.42
N SER A 579 53.33 -110.90 -16.42
CA SER A 579 53.55 -112.33 -16.51
C SER A 579 54.91 -112.63 -17.10
N TRP A 580 55.63 -113.56 -16.48
CA TRP A 580 56.91 -114.05 -17.00
C TRP A 580 56.78 -115.49 -17.48
N ASN A 581 57.14 -115.75 -18.73
CA ASN A 581 57.01 -117.05 -19.39
C ASN A 581 58.31 -117.88 -19.37
N GLY A 582 59.30 -117.51 -18.54
CA GLY A 582 60.56 -118.26 -18.47
C GLY A 582 61.52 -118.04 -19.64
N ILE A 583 61.38 -116.92 -20.36
CA ILE A 583 62.29 -116.52 -21.45
C ILE A 583 63.14 -115.34 -20.99
N HIS A 584 64.46 -115.40 -21.25
CA HIS A 584 65.38 -114.27 -21.10
C HIS A 584 66.16 -114.07 -22.40
N ARG A 585 66.13 -112.85 -22.94
CA ARG A 585 66.80 -112.46 -24.21
C ARG A 585 66.50 -113.42 -25.38
N GLY A 586 65.25 -113.85 -25.48
CA GLY A 586 64.76 -114.74 -26.55
C GLY A 586 65.08 -116.22 -26.36
N GLN A 587 65.76 -116.63 -25.28
CA GLN A 587 66.06 -118.03 -24.98
C GLN A 587 65.37 -118.49 -23.70
N ALA A 588 64.93 -119.74 -23.68
CA ALA A 588 64.40 -120.39 -22.50
C ALA A 588 65.48 -120.44 -21.41
N VAL A 589 65.17 -119.93 -20.20
CA VAL A 589 66.07 -120.07 -19.05
C VAL A 589 66.03 -121.50 -18.52
N ALA A 590 67.08 -121.97 -17.86
CA ALA A 590 67.15 -123.35 -17.36
C ALA A 590 66.05 -123.66 -16.33
N ASP A 591 65.69 -124.93 -16.19
CA ASP A 591 64.80 -125.35 -15.09
C ASP A 591 65.51 -125.13 -13.74
N GLY A 592 64.76 -124.62 -12.77
CA GLY A 592 65.30 -124.28 -11.46
C GLY A 592 64.51 -123.21 -10.72
N VAL A 593 65.08 -122.77 -9.60
CA VAL A 593 64.48 -121.76 -8.72
C VAL A 593 64.96 -120.36 -9.10
N TYR A 594 64.00 -119.45 -9.23
CA TYR A 594 64.17 -118.05 -9.53
C TYR A 594 63.62 -117.21 -8.38
N ILE A 595 64.14 -116.00 -8.20
CA ILE A 595 63.68 -115.08 -7.16
C ILE A 595 62.76 -114.05 -7.80
N TYR A 596 61.56 -113.89 -7.27
CA TYR A 596 60.66 -112.81 -7.67
C TYR A 596 60.71 -111.66 -6.68
N TYR A 597 60.43 -110.48 -7.20
CA TYR A 597 60.17 -109.26 -6.45
C TYR A 597 58.95 -108.59 -7.08
N PHE A 598 57.95 -108.33 -6.26
CA PHE A 598 56.84 -107.44 -6.58
C PHE A 598 56.88 -106.22 -5.68
N LEU A 599 56.61 -105.05 -6.25
CA LEU A 599 56.26 -103.85 -5.50
C LEU A 599 54.74 -103.69 -5.58
N TRP A 600 54.06 -103.74 -4.44
CA TRP A 600 52.60 -103.61 -4.31
C TRP A 600 52.28 -102.36 -3.51
N LYS A 601 51.20 -101.65 -3.83
CA LYS A 601 50.78 -100.44 -3.12
C LYS A 601 49.51 -100.72 -2.31
N ASP A 602 49.56 -100.60 -1.00
CA ASP A 602 48.36 -100.79 -0.18
C ASP A 602 47.30 -99.68 -0.45
N PRO A 603 46.04 -99.88 -0.05
CA PRO A 603 44.97 -98.89 -0.25
C PRO A 603 45.22 -97.52 0.42
N GLU A 604 46.13 -97.44 1.40
CA GLU A 604 46.53 -96.21 2.08
C GLU A 604 47.63 -95.47 1.31
N GLY A 605 48.27 -96.18 0.39
CA GLY A 605 49.26 -95.71 -0.55
C GLY A 605 50.71 -96.02 -0.18
N HIS A 606 50.94 -96.85 0.83
CA HIS A 606 52.27 -97.34 1.17
C HIS A 606 52.71 -98.45 0.23
N PHE A 607 54.00 -98.51 -0.05
CA PHE A 607 54.57 -99.53 -0.92
C PHE A 607 55.09 -100.71 -0.10
N GLU A 608 54.56 -101.90 -0.36
CA GLU A 608 54.99 -103.17 0.19
C GLU A 608 55.83 -103.95 -0.84
N LYS A 609 56.89 -104.61 -0.36
CA LYS A 609 57.77 -105.44 -1.19
C LYS A 609 57.46 -106.90 -0.94
N LEU A 610 56.94 -107.59 -1.95
CA LEU A 610 56.66 -109.02 -1.89
C LEU A 610 57.76 -109.77 -2.63
N THR A 611 58.60 -110.49 -1.90
CA THR A 611 59.70 -111.28 -2.48
C THR A 611 59.57 -112.74 -2.12
N GLY A 612 59.96 -113.62 -3.03
CA GLY A 612 59.98 -115.04 -2.76
C GLY A 612 60.62 -115.82 -3.89
N GLU A 613 60.46 -117.13 -3.83
CA GLU A 613 61.01 -118.07 -4.80
C GLU A 613 59.89 -118.57 -5.73
N VAL A 614 60.19 -118.67 -7.01
CA VAL A 614 59.36 -119.35 -8.00
C VAL A 614 60.17 -120.43 -8.71
N THR A 615 59.64 -121.64 -8.74
CA THR A 615 60.27 -122.78 -9.38
C THR A 615 59.76 -122.93 -10.82
N LEU A 616 60.66 -122.93 -11.79
CA LEU A 616 60.37 -123.21 -13.20
C LEU A 616 60.78 -124.65 -13.51
N ILE A 617 59.83 -125.47 -13.98
CA ILE A 617 60.06 -126.87 -14.38
C ILE A 617 59.39 -127.13 -15.74
N ARG A 618 60.07 -127.76 -16.70
CA ARG A 618 59.51 -128.10 -18.01
C ARG A 618 59.30 -129.60 -18.23
#